data_AF-A0A848QLM0-F1
#
_entry.id   AF-A0A848QLM0-F1
#
_cell.length_a   1.000
_cell.length_b   1.000
_cell.length_c   1.000
_cell.angle_alpha   90.00
_cell.angle_beta   90.00
_cell.angle_gamma   90.00
#
_symmetry.space_group_name_H-M   'P 1'
#
loop_
_entity.id
_entity.type
_entity.pdbx_description
1 polymer ?
#
loop_
_entity_poly.entity_id
_entity_poly.type
_entity_poly.pdbx_seq_one_letter_code
_entity_poly.pdbx_strand_id
1 'polypeptide(L)'
;MSKGQDAASVLLQLAKNITGVADSLNDDDALNGSNDSSDAEAGLITNSLAMFEQYEPRMLWLAEAEYAARRARSKFIDSDILGEPAWDILLDLSIQRMKGKRVSVTSLCIASAVPATTGLRWIAQLRDQGLLERRDSEADKRKSFVQLTEAGWRKMRAYFFHQMNPSLGNVR
;
A
#
# COMPACT_ATOMS: atom_id res chain seq x y z
N MET A 1 8.14 15.47 36.66
CA MET A 1 6.82 16.04 36.36
C MET A 1 6.79 16.66 34.96
N SER A 2 6.85 15.87 33.87
CA SER A 2 6.69 16.38 32.49
C SER A 2 6.32 15.26 31.51
N LYS A 3 5.11 14.69 31.65
CA LYS A 3 4.50 13.81 30.64
C LYS A 3 3.01 14.12 30.37
N GLY A 4 2.40 15.02 31.15
CA GLY A 4 0.99 15.39 31.04
C GLY A 4 0.70 16.60 30.15
N GLN A 5 1.70 17.42 29.79
CA GLN A 5 1.50 18.60 28.93
C GLN A 5 1.43 18.26 27.43
N ASP A 6 1.97 17.12 27.02
CA ASP A 6 2.12 16.77 25.60
C ASP A 6 0.82 16.22 24.98
N ALA A 7 0.12 15.32 25.71
CA ALA A 7 -1.15 14.77 25.26
C ALA A 7 -2.27 15.83 25.16
N ALA A 8 -2.29 16.80 26.09
CA ALA A 8 -3.25 17.90 26.05
C ALA A 8 -3.03 18.81 24.83
N SER A 9 -1.77 19.04 24.44
CA SER A 9 -1.41 19.82 23.26
C SER A 9 -1.83 19.12 21.98
N VAL A 10 -1.59 17.81 21.88
CA VAL A 10 -2.00 16.98 20.73
C VAL A 10 -3.51 16.95 20.57
N LEU A 11 -4.26 16.79 21.67
CA LEU A 11 -5.72 16.81 21.64
C LEU A 11 -6.29 18.18 21.28
N LEU A 12 -5.68 19.27 21.77
CA LEU A 12 -6.07 20.63 21.38
C LEU A 12 -5.80 20.89 19.89
N GLN A 13 -4.69 20.39 19.37
CA GLN A 13 -4.33 20.56 17.96
C GLN A 13 -5.29 19.77 17.06
N LEU A 14 -5.65 18.55 17.46
CA LEU A 14 -6.62 17.73 16.73
C LEU A 14 -8.01 18.38 16.74
N ALA A 15 -8.46 18.89 17.90
CA ALA A 15 -9.74 19.58 18.02
C ALA A 15 -9.81 20.82 17.11
N LYS A 16 -8.75 21.64 17.09
CA LYS A 16 -8.65 22.82 16.21
C LYS A 16 -8.73 22.45 14.72
N ASN A 17 -8.07 21.36 14.33
CA ASN A 17 -8.10 20.89 12.94
C ASN A 17 -9.50 20.41 12.53
N ILE A 18 -10.23 19.74 13.44
CA ILE A 18 -11.59 19.28 13.18
C ILE A 18 -12.56 20.46 13.07
N THR A 19 -12.44 21.47 13.94
CA THR A 19 -13.27 22.68 13.86
C THR A 19 -13.04 23.43 12.54
N GLY A 20 -11.79 23.56 12.10
CA GLY A 20 -11.47 24.21 10.82
C GLY A 20 -12.05 23.47 9.61
N VAL A 21 -12.15 22.14 9.67
CA VAL A 21 -12.82 21.33 8.63
C VAL A 21 -14.34 21.51 8.68
N ALA A 22 -14.94 21.60 9.87
CA ALA A 22 -16.37 21.82 10.02
C ALA A 22 -16.81 23.21 9.52
N ASP A 23 -16.00 24.25 9.77
CA ASP A 23 -16.26 25.60 9.27
C ASP A 23 -16.20 25.67 7.74
N SER A 24 -15.28 24.92 7.11
CA SER A 24 -15.19 24.82 5.65
C SER A 24 -16.35 24.06 4.97
N LEU A 25 -17.15 23.32 5.74
CA LEU A 25 -18.34 22.62 5.24
C LEU A 25 -19.64 23.43 5.39
N ASN A 26 -19.61 24.55 6.12
CA ASN A 26 -20.77 25.42 6.33
C ASN A 26 -20.83 26.61 5.35
N ASP A 27 -19.79 26.83 4.53
CA ASP A 27 -19.72 27.95 3.59
C ASP A 27 -20.31 27.65 2.19
N ASP A 28 -21.11 26.59 2.06
CA ASP A 28 -21.69 26.15 0.77
C ASP A 28 -23.03 26.83 0.36
N ASP A 29 -23.39 27.98 0.95
CA ASP A 29 -24.67 28.67 0.63
C ASP A 29 -24.53 30.11 0.10
N ALA A 30 -23.43 30.44 -0.58
CA ALA A 30 -23.30 31.73 -1.28
C ALA A 30 -22.60 31.68 -2.65
N LEU A 31 -23.40 31.32 -3.67
CA LEU A 31 -23.43 31.89 -5.04
C LEU A 31 -22.19 31.81 -5.97
N ASN A 32 -22.24 30.81 -6.85
CA ASN A 32 -22.17 30.90 -8.32
C ASN A 32 -20.98 31.61 -9.01
N GLY A 33 -20.11 30.80 -9.63
CA GLY A 33 -19.14 31.24 -10.63
C GLY A 33 -18.29 30.08 -11.16
N SER A 34 -18.63 29.59 -12.36
CA SER A 34 -17.87 28.66 -13.20
C SER A 34 -16.35 28.58 -12.94
N ASN A 35 -15.84 27.44 -12.43
CA ASN A 35 -14.63 26.79 -12.93
C ASN A 35 -14.33 25.45 -12.21
N ASP A 36 -14.04 24.44 -13.03
CA ASP A 36 -13.18 23.28 -12.75
C ASP A 36 -13.47 22.36 -11.55
N SER A 37 -14.46 21.47 -11.70
CA SER A 37 -14.74 20.37 -10.77
C SER A 37 -13.69 19.25 -10.76
N SER A 38 -12.67 19.32 -11.62
CA SER A 38 -11.55 18.35 -11.69
C SER A 38 -10.55 18.53 -10.54
N ASP A 39 -10.33 19.77 -10.11
CA ASP A 39 -9.24 20.11 -9.19
C ASP A 39 -9.57 19.84 -7.72
N ALA A 40 -10.85 19.90 -7.33
CA ALA A 40 -11.30 19.61 -5.97
C ALA A 40 -11.29 18.10 -5.65
N GLU A 41 -11.67 17.25 -6.61
CA GLU A 41 -11.58 15.78 -6.50
C GLU A 41 -10.12 15.32 -6.44
N ALA A 42 -9.26 15.94 -7.27
CA ALA A 42 -7.82 15.74 -7.21
C ALA A 42 -7.24 16.17 -5.85
N GLY A 43 -7.74 17.26 -5.25
CA GLY A 43 -7.34 17.75 -3.93
C GLY A 43 -7.61 16.75 -2.80
N LEU A 44 -8.80 16.14 -2.76
CA LEU A 44 -9.15 15.10 -1.77
C LEU A 44 -8.32 13.81 -1.95
N ILE A 45 -8.08 13.39 -3.19
CA ILE A 45 -7.25 12.22 -3.49
C ILE A 45 -5.77 12.48 -3.16
N THR A 46 -5.26 13.68 -3.52
CA THR A 46 -3.88 14.13 -3.27
C THR A 46 -3.61 14.25 -1.77
N ASN A 47 -4.57 14.76 -0.99
CA ASN A 47 -4.45 14.84 0.45
C ASN A 47 -4.43 13.44 1.10
N SER A 48 -5.16 12.47 0.54
CA SER A 48 -5.09 11.07 0.99
C SER A 48 -3.77 10.39 0.58
N LEU A 49 -3.20 10.72 -0.59
CA LEU A 49 -1.90 10.18 -1.04
C LEU A 49 -0.73 10.73 -0.21
N ALA A 50 -0.71 12.02 0.09
CA ALA A 50 0.27 12.65 0.97
C ALA A 50 0.18 12.12 2.42
N MET A 51 -1.04 11.81 2.89
CA MET A 51 -1.24 11.14 4.17
C MET A 51 -0.54 9.77 4.21
N PHE A 52 -0.45 9.04 3.09
CA PHE A 52 0.21 7.73 3.06
C PHE A 52 1.74 7.81 3.03
N GLU A 53 2.34 8.86 2.48
CA GLU A 53 3.81 9.04 2.52
C GLU A 53 4.31 9.11 3.97
N GLN A 54 3.56 9.78 4.86
CA GLN A 54 3.88 9.83 6.29
C GLN A 54 3.89 8.46 6.96
N TYR A 55 3.08 7.50 6.46
CA TYR A 55 2.98 6.15 7.02
C TYR A 55 3.88 5.13 6.34
N GLU A 56 4.55 5.49 5.25
CA GLU A 56 5.35 4.58 4.43
C GLU A 56 6.42 3.81 5.25
N PRO A 57 7.17 4.42 6.19
CA PRO A 57 8.14 3.67 7.00
C PRO A 57 7.49 2.56 7.85
N ARG A 58 6.29 2.83 8.39
CA ARG A 58 5.55 1.86 9.20
C ARG A 58 4.93 0.76 8.35
N MET A 59 4.41 1.12 7.16
CA MET A 59 3.91 0.14 6.18
C MET A 59 5.03 -0.77 5.70
N LEU A 60 6.21 -0.22 5.40
CA LEU A 60 7.38 -0.99 5.00
C LEU A 60 7.79 -1.98 6.07
N TRP A 61 7.91 -1.53 7.33
CA TRP A 61 8.22 -2.41 8.44
C TRP A 61 7.20 -3.54 8.59
N LEU A 62 5.90 -3.24 8.47
CA LEU A 62 4.84 -4.24 8.55
C LEU A 62 4.93 -5.26 7.40
N ALA A 63 5.14 -4.79 6.17
CA ALA A 63 5.28 -5.66 5.00
C ALA A 63 6.49 -6.59 5.14
N GLU A 64 7.63 -6.06 5.58
CA GLU A 64 8.85 -6.86 5.82
C GLU A 64 8.65 -7.87 6.95
N ALA A 65 8.04 -7.45 8.06
CA ALA A 65 7.75 -8.32 9.19
C ALA A 65 6.82 -9.47 8.80
N GLU A 66 5.75 -9.18 8.04
CA GLU A 66 4.81 -10.19 7.57
C GLU A 66 5.46 -11.16 6.59
N TYR A 67 6.18 -10.64 5.59
CA TYR A 67 6.90 -11.48 4.63
C TYR A 67 7.94 -12.37 5.34
N ALA A 68 8.72 -11.82 6.26
CA ALA A 68 9.69 -12.58 7.04
C ALA A 68 9.03 -13.65 7.93
N ALA A 69 7.91 -13.33 8.58
CA ALA A 69 7.16 -14.28 9.39
C ALA A 69 6.66 -15.47 8.55
N ARG A 70 6.16 -15.21 7.33
CA ARG A 70 5.74 -16.26 6.39
C ARG A 70 6.92 -17.13 5.95
N ARG A 71 8.06 -16.53 5.61
CA ARG A 71 9.30 -17.25 5.27
C ARG A 71 9.86 -18.05 6.44
N ALA A 72 9.64 -17.61 7.68
CA ALA A 72 10.10 -18.35 8.86
C ALA A 72 9.30 -19.65 9.07
N ARG A 73 8.01 -19.70 8.69
CA ARG A 73 7.17 -20.90 8.81
C ARG A 73 7.72 -22.08 8.03
N SER A 74 8.36 -21.84 6.88
CA SER A 74 8.95 -22.90 6.05
C SER A 74 10.12 -23.63 6.71
N LYS A 75 10.64 -23.13 7.84
CA LYS A 75 11.65 -23.82 8.65
C LYS A 75 11.05 -24.92 9.53
N PHE A 76 9.74 -24.87 9.77
CA PHE A 76 9.05 -25.76 10.71
C PHE A 76 8.09 -26.71 10.00
N ILE A 77 7.47 -26.25 8.91
CA ILE A 77 6.48 -26.99 8.13
C ILE A 77 6.81 -26.78 6.65
N ASP A 78 6.57 -27.81 5.84
CA ASP A 78 6.77 -27.72 4.39
C ASP A 78 6.02 -26.52 3.79
N SER A 79 6.75 -25.70 3.01
CA SER A 79 6.21 -24.51 2.37
C SER A 79 5.11 -24.83 1.36
N ASP A 80 5.11 -26.03 0.78
CA ASP A 80 4.09 -26.42 -0.19
C ASP A 80 2.70 -26.56 0.44
N ILE A 81 2.63 -26.75 1.76
CA ILE A 81 1.37 -26.87 2.52
C ILE A 81 0.90 -25.51 3.04
N LEU A 82 1.83 -24.60 3.34
CA LEU A 82 1.54 -23.29 3.94
C LEU A 82 1.57 -22.12 2.94
N GLY A 83 1.87 -22.39 1.68
CA GLY A 83 2.12 -21.36 0.67
C GLY A 83 0.88 -20.56 0.31
N GLU A 84 1.01 -19.23 0.34
CA GLU A 84 0.10 -18.33 -0.37
C GLU A 84 0.93 -17.50 -1.37
N PRO A 85 1.41 -18.14 -2.46
CA PRO A 85 2.40 -17.55 -3.36
C PRO A 85 1.93 -16.22 -3.96
N ALA A 86 0.62 -16.06 -4.18
CA ALA A 86 0.04 -14.80 -4.62
C ALA A 86 0.29 -13.66 -3.62
N TRP A 87 0.13 -13.95 -2.33
CA TRP A 87 0.35 -12.98 -1.26
C TRP A 87 1.83 -12.66 -1.10
N ASP A 88 2.70 -13.67 -1.16
CA ASP A 88 4.15 -13.49 -1.10
C ASP A 88 4.67 -12.58 -2.24
N ILE A 89 4.10 -12.72 -3.45
CA ILE A 89 4.36 -11.83 -4.59
C ILE A 89 3.92 -10.39 -4.30
N LEU A 90 2.72 -10.20 -3.76
CA LEU A 90 2.18 -8.88 -3.46
C LEU A 90 2.97 -8.15 -2.37
N LEU A 91 3.42 -8.89 -1.34
CA LEU A 91 4.28 -8.38 -0.28
C LEU A 91 5.65 -7.96 -0.82
N ASP A 92 6.32 -8.82 -1.60
CA ASP A 92 7.63 -8.48 -2.17
C ASP A 92 7.55 -7.25 -3.07
N LEU A 93 6.58 -7.18 -3.99
CA LEU A 93 6.42 -6.00 -4.85
C LEU A 93 6.10 -4.74 -4.07
N SER A 94 5.36 -4.83 -2.97
CA SER A 94 5.08 -3.70 -2.08
C SER A 94 6.36 -3.19 -1.41
N ILE A 95 7.16 -4.10 -0.85
CA ILE A 95 8.45 -3.78 -0.21
C ILE A 95 9.39 -3.12 -1.23
N GLN A 96 9.51 -3.69 -2.42
CA GLN A 96 10.43 -3.19 -3.44
C GLN A 96 9.96 -1.86 -4.02
N ARG A 97 8.65 -1.63 -4.14
CA ARG A 97 8.08 -0.33 -4.55
C ARG A 97 8.43 0.77 -3.53
N MET A 98 8.21 0.52 -2.24
CA MET A 98 8.59 1.48 -1.17
C MET A 98 10.11 1.71 -1.10
N LYS A 99 10.91 0.73 -1.52
CA LYS A 99 12.37 0.88 -1.66
C LYS A 99 12.83 1.51 -2.98
N GLY A 100 11.91 1.88 -3.88
CA GLY A 100 12.23 2.42 -5.21
C GLY A 100 12.97 1.43 -6.13
N LYS A 101 12.84 0.12 -5.89
CA LYS A 101 13.55 -0.93 -6.64
C LYS A 101 12.65 -1.59 -7.68
N ARG A 102 13.19 -1.81 -8.88
CA ARG A 102 12.54 -2.60 -9.93
C ARG A 102 12.73 -4.09 -9.65
N VAL A 103 11.70 -4.89 -9.93
CA VAL A 103 11.72 -6.35 -9.69
C VAL A 103 11.66 -7.10 -11.01
N SER A 104 12.63 -8.00 -11.23
CA SER A 104 12.61 -8.88 -12.41
C SER A 104 11.67 -10.07 -12.18
N VAL A 105 11.12 -10.63 -13.25
CA VAL A 105 10.28 -11.85 -13.17
C VAL A 105 11.00 -12.98 -12.43
N THR A 106 12.29 -13.19 -12.69
CA THR A 106 13.09 -14.23 -12.03
C THR A 106 13.19 -14.00 -10.52
N SER A 107 13.47 -12.76 -10.10
CA SER A 107 13.52 -12.41 -8.67
C SER A 107 12.17 -12.61 -8.00
N LEU A 108 11.08 -12.25 -8.69
CA LEU A 108 9.73 -12.37 -8.18
C LEU A 108 9.30 -13.84 -8.02
N CYS A 109 9.74 -14.72 -8.93
CA CYS A 109 9.50 -16.16 -8.78
C CYS A 109 10.20 -16.72 -7.53
N ILE A 110 11.41 -16.26 -7.21
CA ILE A 110 12.10 -16.66 -5.97
C ILE A 110 11.31 -16.18 -4.74
N ALA A 111 10.81 -14.94 -4.80
CA ALA A 111 10.01 -14.36 -3.72
C ALA A 111 8.69 -15.13 -3.47
N SER A 112 8.06 -15.66 -4.53
CA SER A 112 6.81 -16.42 -4.45
C SER A 112 6.89 -17.74 -3.68
N ALA A 113 8.09 -18.18 -3.27
CA ALA A 113 8.31 -19.40 -2.48
C ALA A 113 7.85 -20.71 -3.13
N VAL A 114 7.60 -20.72 -4.44
CA VAL A 114 7.16 -21.89 -5.22
C VAL A 114 8.08 -22.12 -6.43
N PRO A 115 8.04 -23.31 -7.06
CA PRO A 115 8.79 -23.56 -8.30
C PRO A 115 8.50 -22.48 -9.37
N ALA A 116 9.51 -22.15 -10.17
CA ALA A 116 9.45 -21.02 -11.10
C ALA A 116 8.25 -21.07 -12.07
N THR A 117 7.92 -22.24 -12.60
CA THR A 117 6.76 -22.43 -13.50
C THR A 117 5.43 -22.13 -12.80
N THR A 118 5.31 -22.50 -11.53
CA THR A 118 4.16 -22.17 -10.67
C THR A 118 4.13 -20.67 -10.36
N GLY A 119 5.29 -20.05 -10.08
CA GLY A 119 5.41 -18.61 -9.86
C GLY A 119 4.97 -17.80 -11.08
N LEU A 120 5.38 -18.20 -12.28
CA LEU A 120 4.94 -17.58 -13.54
C LEU A 120 3.42 -17.64 -13.72
N ARG A 121 2.78 -18.77 -13.37
CA ARG A 121 1.32 -18.90 -13.42
C ARG A 121 0.63 -17.91 -12.48
N TRP A 122 1.14 -17.75 -11.25
CA TRP A 122 0.59 -16.79 -10.30
C TRP A 122 0.80 -15.34 -10.74
N ILE A 123 1.97 -15.00 -11.29
CA ILE A 123 2.23 -13.69 -11.87
C ILE A 123 1.22 -13.40 -13.00
N ALA A 124 0.96 -14.37 -13.88
CA ALA A 124 -0.03 -14.23 -14.94
C ALA A 124 -1.44 -14.03 -14.36
N GLN A 125 -1.86 -14.86 -13.41
CA GLN A 125 -3.18 -14.73 -12.77
C GLN A 125 -3.37 -13.38 -12.08
N LEU A 126 -2.37 -12.89 -11.36
CA LEU A 126 -2.43 -11.60 -10.67
C LEU A 126 -2.42 -10.41 -11.66
N ARG A 127 -1.72 -10.54 -12.79
CA ARG A 127 -1.78 -9.57 -13.89
C ARG A 127 -3.17 -9.56 -14.54
N ASP A 128 -3.75 -10.73 -14.78
CA ASP A 128 -5.08 -10.86 -15.40
C ASP A 128 -6.18 -10.30 -14.46
N GLN A 129 -5.94 -10.28 -13.14
CA GLN A 129 -6.76 -9.58 -12.15
C GLN A 129 -6.49 -8.06 -12.05
N GLY A 130 -5.59 -7.52 -12.88
CA GLY A 130 -5.24 -6.10 -12.89
C GLY A 130 -4.44 -5.63 -11.68
N LEU A 131 -3.80 -6.54 -10.93
CA LEU A 131 -3.00 -6.19 -9.75
C LEU A 131 -1.53 -5.92 -10.10
N LEU A 132 -1.04 -6.56 -11.17
CA LEU A 132 0.34 -6.48 -11.63
C LEU A 132 0.38 -5.99 -13.07
N GLU A 133 1.44 -5.27 -13.41
CA GLU A 133 1.76 -4.88 -14.77
C GLU A 133 3.21 -5.20 -15.09
N ARG A 134 3.47 -5.48 -16.36
CA ARG A 134 4.82 -5.67 -16.87
C ARG A 134 5.37 -4.31 -17.31
N ARG A 135 6.60 -4.00 -16.90
CA ARG A 135 7.37 -2.86 -17.41
C ARG A 135 8.50 -3.41 -18.27
N ASP A 136 8.49 -3.06 -19.55
CA ASP A 136 9.63 -3.35 -20.41
C ASP A 136 10.73 -2.32 -20.18
N SER A 137 11.98 -2.80 -20.17
CA SER A 137 13.15 -1.92 -20.13
C SER A 137 13.48 -1.49 -21.55
N GLU A 138 13.41 -0.18 -21.82
CA GLU A 138 13.82 0.40 -23.10
C GLU A 138 15.28 0.04 -23.45
N ALA A 139 16.13 -0.20 -22.44
CA ALA A 139 17.55 -0.50 -22.61
C ALA A 139 17.88 -1.99 -22.82
N ASP A 140 17.03 -2.93 -22.41
CA ASP A 140 17.28 -4.38 -22.60
C ASP A 140 15.97 -5.17 -22.56
N LYS A 141 15.50 -5.59 -23.74
CA LYS A 141 14.29 -6.41 -23.93
C LYS A 141 14.40 -7.81 -23.30
N ARG A 142 15.59 -8.22 -22.83
CA ARG A 142 15.81 -9.54 -22.21
C ARG A 142 15.44 -9.61 -20.74
N LYS A 143 15.29 -8.46 -20.05
CA LYS A 143 14.86 -8.42 -18.64
C LYS A 143 13.45 -7.88 -18.53
N SER A 144 12.50 -8.79 -18.36
CA SER A 144 11.11 -8.46 -18.03
C SER A 144 11.02 -8.02 -16.57
N PHE A 145 10.54 -6.80 -16.32
CA PHE A 145 10.25 -6.30 -14.97
C PHE A 145 8.75 -6.34 -14.71
N VAL A 146 8.39 -6.52 -13.44
CA VAL A 146 7.01 -6.58 -12.98
C VAL A 146 6.86 -5.63 -11.80
N GLN A 147 5.72 -4.95 -11.74
CA GLN A 147 5.37 -4.07 -10.63
C GLN A 147 3.88 -4.15 -10.32
N LEU A 148 3.49 -3.64 -9.15
CA LEU A 148 2.09 -3.42 -8.83
C LEU A 148 1.51 -2.33 -9.75
N THR A 149 0.32 -2.57 -10.29
CA THR A 149 -0.51 -1.50 -10.86
C THR A 149 -0.88 -0.52 -9.76
N GLU A 150 -1.37 0.67 -10.11
CA GLU A 150 -1.86 1.59 -9.08
C GLU A 150 -3.07 1.01 -8.32
N ALA A 151 -3.92 0.23 -8.99
CA ALA A 151 -5.01 -0.49 -8.33
C ALA A 151 -4.51 -1.54 -7.33
N GLY A 152 -3.50 -2.33 -7.72
CA GLY A 152 -2.85 -3.30 -6.83
C GLY A 152 -2.19 -2.61 -5.64
N TRP A 153 -1.47 -1.52 -5.89
CA TRP A 153 -0.80 -0.75 -4.84
C TRP A 153 -1.80 -0.13 -3.86
N ARG A 154 -2.90 0.47 -4.34
CA ARG A 154 -3.97 1.00 -3.49
C ARG A 154 -4.58 -0.06 -2.57
N LYS A 155 -4.80 -1.29 -3.06
CA LYS A 155 -5.30 -2.40 -2.23
C LYS A 155 -4.29 -2.78 -1.14
N MET A 156 -3.00 -2.86 -1.47
CA MET A 156 -1.95 -3.16 -0.48
C MET A 156 -1.82 -2.07 0.57
N ARG A 157 -1.87 -0.79 0.18
CA ARG A 157 -1.88 0.34 1.14
C ARG A 157 -3.08 0.28 2.08
N ALA A 158 -4.27 0.00 1.55
CA ALA A 158 -5.48 -0.14 2.36
C ALA A 158 -5.35 -1.30 3.37
N TYR A 159 -4.79 -2.44 2.95
CA TYR A 159 -4.49 -3.56 3.83
C TYR A 159 -3.52 -3.16 4.96
N PHE A 160 -2.37 -2.55 4.63
CA PHE A 160 -1.41 -2.13 5.66
C PHE A 160 -1.99 -1.08 6.60
N PHE A 161 -2.79 -0.14 6.08
CA PHE A 161 -3.47 0.86 6.89
C PHE A 161 -4.44 0.22 7.89
N HIS A 162 -5.22 -0.77 7.44
CA HIS A 162 -6.11 -1.54 8.31
C HIS A 162 -5.34 -2.27 9.42
N GLN A 163 -4.24 -2.94 9.06
CA GLN A 163 -3.40 -3.65 10.03
C GLN A 163 -2.71 -2.72 11.04
N MET A 164 -2.38 -1.50 10.65
CA MET A 164 -1.80 -0.50 11.56
C MET A 164 -2.83 0.13 12.52
N ASN A 165 -4.12 0.08 12.17
CA ASN A 165 -5.23 0.68 12.90
C ASN A 165 -6.39 -0.33 13.08
N PRO A 166 -6.20 -1.39 13.88
CA PRO A 166 -7.18 -2.47 14.01
C PRO A 166 -8.53 -2.02 14.58
N SER A 167 -8.61 -0.85 15.23
CA SER A 167 -9.84 -0.27 15.78
C SER A 167 -10.78 0.35 14.74
N LEU A 168 -10.34 0.57 13.50
CA LEU A 168 -11.16 1.14 12.41
C LEU A 168 -11.89 0.08 11.56
N GLY A 169 -11.71 -1.20 11.89
CA GLY A 169 -12.17 -2.33 11.09
C GLY A 169 -13.48 -2.95 11.58
N ASN A 170 -14.61 -2.24 11.46
CA ASN A 170 -15.94 -2.85 11.46
C ASN A 170 -16.95 -1.94 10.76
N VAL A 171 -16.83 -1.85 9.43
CA VAL A 171 -17.96 -1.45 8.58
C VAL A 171 -18.12 -2.57 7.56
N ARG A 172 -19.25 -3.28 7.70
CA ARG A 172 -19.67 -4.39 6.86
C ARG A 172 -20.12 -3.91 5.49
#